data_AF-A0AA39UHD2-F1
#
_entry.id   AF-A0AA39UHD2-F1
#
_cell.length_a   1.000
_cell.length_b   1.000
_cell.length_c   1.000
_cell.angle_alpha   90.00
_cell.angle_beta   90.00
_cell.angle_gamma   90.00
#
_symmetry.space_group_name_H-M   'P 1'
#
loop_
_entity.id
_entity.type
_entity.pdbx_description
1 polymer ?
#
loop_
_entity_poly.entity_id
_entity_poly.type
_entity_poly.pdbx_seq_one_letter_code
_entity_poly.pdbx_strand_id
1 'polypeptide(L)'
;MHVGWYQVDVHVCASLDDFARVRFFHSYGDMGMILGLVAHHSGLHLGIHGLKYPHPPNPGLMLSTDFPAIADFIGCDMKRYDEGFTTKRALFEWIAKSRFFAPKMFGRGDTEGGKVKQERKMYWEFVAWARSQPDSGSSEESPADRQNRIREDALRHFDKRVVLNVQMEEITARSRLKAAFNGKIVAQWAEMGTHWRGVKMIMDRVREQCGGGDEHVLKMIDKEENGEQKLIQMVIQARDDLGLSKASD
;
A
#
# COMPACT_ATOMS: atom_id res chain seq x y z
N MET A 1 -41.22 -11.40 -27.74
CA MET A 1 -39.87 -11.85 -27.35
C MET A 1 -39.12 -10.63 -26.84
N HIS A 2 -38.68 -10.62 -25.58
CA HIS A 2 -37.81 -9.54 -25.10
C HIS A 2 -36.41 -9.77 -25.65
N VAL A 3 -35.94 -8.84 -26.47
CA VAL A 3 -34.54 -8.77 -26.88
C VAL A 3 -33.78 -8.12 -25.72
N GLY A 4 -33.15 -8.94 -24.90
CA GLY A 4 -32.29 -8.49 -23.81
C GLY A 4 -30.87 -8.25 -24.30
N TRP A 5 -30.25 -7.17 -23.84
CA TRP A 5 -28.81 -6.94 -24.00
C TRP A 5 -28.08 -7.56 -22.82
N TYR A 6 -27.02 -8.32 -23.09
CA TYR A 6 -26.17 -8.92 -22.07
C TYR A 6 -24.84 -8.17 -22.01
N GLN A 7 -24.39 -7.86 -20.79
CA GLN A 7 -23.02 -7.40 -20.58
C GLN A 7 -22.09 -8.61 -20.55
N VAL A 8 -21.00 -8.56 -21.33
CA VAL A 8 -19.95 -9.57 -21.35
C VAL A 8 -18.63 -8.87 -21.06
N ASP A 9 -17.98 -9.25 -19.97
CA ASP A 9 -16.64 -8.78 -19.62
C ASP A 9 -15.62 -9.83 -20.07
N VAL A 10 -14.61 -9.41 -20.84
CA VAL A 10 -13.55 -10.28 -21.38
C VAL A 10 -12.22 -9.91 -20.74
N HIS A 11 -11.57 -10.88 -20.13
CA HIS A 11 -10.23 -10.74 -19.57
C HIS A 11 -9.22 -11.48 -20.44
N VAL A 12 -8.23 -10.76 -20.95
CA VAL A 12 -7.08 -11.35 -21.66
C VAL A 12 -5.99 -11.64 -20.63
N CYS A 13 -5.67 -12.93 -20.46
CA CYS A 13 -4.65 -13.36 -19.50
C CYS A 13 -3.35 -13.73 -20.23
N ALA A 14 -2.22 -13.22 -19.73
CA ALA A 14 -0.92 -13.45 -20.35
C ALA A 14 -0.31 -14.83 -20.02
N SER A 15 -0.79 -15.48 -18.96
CA SER A 15 -0.32 -16.80 -18.51
C SER A 15 -1.42 -17.58 -17.78
N LEU A 16 -1.18 -18.86 -17.51
CA LEU A 16 -2.07 -19.69 -16.69
C LEU A 16 -2.19 -19.18 -15.26
N ASP A 17 -1.13 -18.63 -14.68
CA ASP A 17 -1.16 -18.05 -13.33
C ASP A 17 -2.01 -16.79 -13.28
N ASP A 18 -1.95 -15.96 -14.32
CA ASP A 18 -2.80 -14.79 -14.49
C ASP A 18 -4.27 -15.21 -14.65
N PHE A 19 -4.53 -16.24 -15.45
CA PHE A 19 -5.88 -16.81 -15.57
C PHE A 19 -6.41 -17.36 -14.25
N ALA A 20 -5.63 -18.16 -13.53
CA ALA A 20 -6.03 -18.74 -12.24
C ALA A 20 -6.38 -17.64 -11.22
N ARG A 21 -5.59 -16.57 -11.20
CA ARG A 21 -5.81 -15.40 -10.36
C ARG A 21 -7.08 -14.63 -10.71
N VAL A 22 -7.27 -14.31 -11.99
CA VAL A 22 -8.49 -13.62 -12.48
C VAL A 22 -9.72 -14.47 -12.18
N ARG A 23 -9.67 -15.78 -12.48
CA ARG A 23 -10.74 -16.73 -12.19
C ARG A 23 -11.06 -16.77 -10.70
N PHE A 24 -10.05 -16.87 -9.84
CA PHE A 24 -10.26 -16.86 -8.39
C PHE A 24 -10.95 -15.58 -7.95
N PHE A 25 -10.41 -14.42 -8.30
CA PHE A 25 -10.88 -13.13 -7.81
C PHE A 25 -12.27 -12.72 -8.31
N HIS A 26 -12.63 -13.13 -9.53
CA HIS A 26 -13.91 -12.82 -10.15
C HIS A 26 -14.94 -13.97 -10.02
N SER A 27 -14.58 -15.08 -9.38
CA SER A 27 -15.54 -16.16 -9.10
C SER A 27 -16.58 -15.73 -8.06
N TYR A 28 -17.79 -16.29 -8.19
CA TYR A 28 -18.89 -16.10 -7.23
C TYR A 28 -19.24 -14.64 -6.92
N GLY A 29 -19.22 -13.76 -7.93
CA GLY A 29 -19.67 -12.36 -7.79
C GLY A 29 -18.70 -11.51 -6.98
N ASP A 30 -19.11 -11.03 -5.80
CA ASP A 30 -18.33 -10.10 -4.96
C ASP A 30 -17.28 -10.82 -4.08
N MET A 31 -17.02 -12.12 -4.27
CA MET A 31 -16.16 -12.92 -3.39
C MET A 31 -14.76 -12.30 -3.21
N GLY A 32 -14.08 -11.94 -4.29
CA GLY A 32 -12.73 -11.38 -4.22
C GLY A 32 -12.69 -10.06 -3.44
N MET A 33 -13.75 -9.24 -3.55
CA MET A 33 -13.85 -8.03 -2.75
C MET A 33 -14.09 -8.31 -1.27
N ILE A 34 -14.94 -9.29 -0.95
CA ILE A 34 -15.20 -9.67 0.43
C ILE A 34 -13.93 -10.20 1.08
N LEU A 35 -13.16 -11.04 0.39
CA LEU A 35 -11.84 -11.48 0.85
C LEU A 35 -10.87 -10.30 1.03
N GLY A 36 -10.91 -9.33 0.12
CA GLY A 36 -10.18 -8.06 0.26
C GLY A 36 -10.53 -7.29 1.53
N LEU A 37 -11.82 -7.19 1.86
CA LEU A 37 -12.31 -6.56 3.10
C LEU A 37 -11.85 -7.31 4.35
N VAL A 38 -11.97 -8.64 4.34
CA VAL A 38 -11.51 -9.50 5.46
C VAL A 38 -10.00 -9.35 5.69
N ALA A 39 -9.21 -9.31 4.61
CA ALA A 39 -7.77 -9.05 4.70
C ALA A 39 -7.48 -7.64 5.24
N HIS A 40 -8.23 -6.63 4.80
CA HIS A 40 -8.11 -5.24 5.27
C HIS A 40 -8.33 -5.12 6.78
N HIS A 41 -9.37 -5.75 7.31
CA HIS A 41 -9.61 -5.80 8.76
C HIS A 41 -8.47 -6.45 9.53
N SER A 42 -7.73 -7.35 8.88
CA SER A 42 -6.55 -8.02 9.42
C SER A 42 -5.24 -7.26 9.17
N GLY A 43 -5.30 -6.04 8.64
CA GLY A 43 -4.15 -5.17 8.46
C GLY A 43 -3.38 -5.39 7.16
N LEU A 44 -3.87 -6.22 6.25
CA LEU A 44 -3.25 -6.53 4.95
C LEU A 44 -4.14 -6.07 3.80
N HIS A 45 -3.62 -5.98 2.58
CA HIS A 45 -4.41 -5.63 1.40
C HIS A 45 -4.34 -6.77 0.39
N LEU A 46 -5.46 -7.47 0.21
CA LEU A 46 -5.62 -8.49 -0.83
C LEU A 46 -6.38 -7.89 -2.02
N GLY A 47 -5.81 -7.97 -3.21
CA GLY A 47 -6.44 -7.56 -4.46
C GLY A 47 -6.08 -8.49 -5.62
N ILE A 48 -6.58 -8.20 -6.82
CA ILE A 48 -6.37 -9.05 -8.01
C ILE A 48 -4.89 -9.27 -8.38
N HIS A 49 -3.96 -8.49 -7.83
CA HIS A 49 -2.52 -8.66 -8.07
C HIS A 49 -1.80 -9.40 -6.93
N GLY A 50 -2.53 -9.87 -5.91
CA GLY A 50 -1.96 -10.58 -4.76
C GLY A 50 -2.14 -9.84 -3.44
N LEU A 51 -1.35 -10.28 -2.45
CA LEU A 51 -1.41 -9.83 -1.06
C LEU A 51 -0.28 -8.84 -0.78
N LYS A 52 -0.62 -7.72 -0.13
CA LYS A 52 0.29 -6.62 0.16
C LYS A 52 0.29 -6.25 1.64
N TYR A 53 1.45 -5.85 2.13
CA TYR A 53 1.62 -5.13 3.39
C TYR A 53 1.40 -3.63 3.13
N PRO A 54 0.34 -3.00 3.68
CA PRO A 54 0.08 -1.58 3.47
C PRO A 54 1.04 -0.70 4.30
N HIS A 55 1.53 0.39 3.70
CA HIS A 55 2.37 1.37 4.41
C HIS A 55 2.07 2.82 3.98
N PRO A 56 0.83 3.32 4.18
CA PRO A 56 0.49 4.69 3.83
C PRO A 56 1.33 5.71 4.63
N PRO A 57 1.69 6.87 4.05
CA PRO A 57 1.36 7.34 2.70
C PRO A 57 2.23 6.76 1.58
N ASN A 58 3.19 5.89 1.91
CA ASN A 58 4.12 5.29 0.96
C ASN A 58 3.51 4.08 0.23
N PRO A 59 4.14 3.60 -0.86
CA PRO A 59 3.76 2.35 -1.47
C PRO A 59 3.87 1.18 -0.48
N GLY A 60 2.86 0.31 -0.47
CA GLY A 60 2.92 -0.94 0.28
C GLY A 60 3.88 -1.95 -0.34
N LEU A 61 4.29 -2.94 0.45
CA LEU A 61 5.17 -4.03 0.02
C LEU A 61 4.34 -5.20 -0.53
N MET A 62 4.73 -5.76 -1.68
CA MET A 62 4.14 -6.99 -2.19
C MET A 62 4.62 -8.19 -1.37
N LEU A 63 3.69 -8.90 -0.74
CA LEU A 63 4.00 -10.10 0.04
C LEU A 63 4.06 -11.33 -0.86
N SER A 64 3.02 -11.54 -1.67
CA SER A 64 2.95 -12.64 -2.62
C SER A 64 2.01 -12.32 -3.78
N THR A 65 2.27 -12.95 -4.92
CA THR A 65 1.37 -12.99 -6.09
C THR A 65 0.84 -14.41 -6.37
N ASP A 66 1.31 -15.40 -5.59
CA ASP A 66 0.91 -16.80 -5.65
C ASP A 66 -0.36 -17.01 -4.81
N PHE A 67 -1.48 -17.24 -5.48
CA PHE A 67 -2.81 -17.33 -4.87
C PHE A 67 -3.02 -18.58 -4.02
N PRO A 68 -2.61 -19.77 -4.46
CA PRO A 68 -2.52 -20.95 -3.59
C PRO A 68 -1.80 -20.65 -2.27
N ALA A 69 -0.61 -20.06 -2.30
CA ALA A 69 0.14 -19.71 -1.08
C ALA A 69 -0.59 -18.65 -0.23
N ILE A 70 -1.20 -17.66 -0.87
CA ILE A 70 -2.02 -16.65 -0.19
C ILE A 70 -3.24 -17.28 0.49
N ALA A 71 -3.95 -18.19 -0.18
CA ALA A 71 -5.14 -18.83 0.35
C ALA A 71 -4.82 -19.73 1.54
N ASP A 72 -3.73 -20.51 1.45
CA ASP A 72 -3.20 -21.30 2.57
C ASP A 72 -2.87 -20.40 3.77
N PHE A 73 -2.14 -19.31 3.53
CA PHE A 73 -1.84 -18.33 4.57
C PHE A 73 -3.09 -17.71 5.19
N ILE A 74 -4.11 -17.38 4.40
CA ILE A 74 -5.39 -16.83 4.88
C ILE A 74 -6.22 -17.87 5.64
N GLY A 75 -5.90 -19.16 5.48
CA GLY A 75 -6.67 -20.28 6.03
C GLY A 75 -7.95 -20.56 5.26
N CYS A 76 -7.96 -20.28 3.95
CA CYS A 76 -9.06 -20.62 3.06
C CYS A 76 -8.90 -22.05 2.53
N ASP A 77 -9.92 -22.88 2.72
CA ASP A 77 -9.94 -24.25 2.21
C ASP A 77 -10.15 -24.27 0.69
N MET A 78 -9.05 -24.34 -0.06
CA MET A 78 -9.08 -24.34 -1.53
C MET A 78 -9.75 -25.58 -2.11
N LYS A 79 -9.72 -26.73 -1.41
CA LYS A 79 -10.42 -27.93 -1.86
C LYS A 79 -11.93 -27.68 -1.84
N ARG A 80 -12.45 -27.07 -0.78
CA ARG A 80 -13.86 -26.67 -0.70
C ARG A 80 -14.22 -25.63 -1.76
N TYR A 81 -13.31 -24.71 -2.09
CA TYR A 81 -13.50 -23.75 -3.17
C TYR A 81 -13.66 -24.43 -4.54
N ASP A 82 -12.83 -25.43 -4.84
CA ASP A 82 -12.85 -26.15 -6.11
C ASP A 82 -14.12 -27.00 -6.30
N GLU A 83 -14.69 -27.53 -5.21
CA GLU A 83 -16.01 -28.19 -5.22
C GLU A 83 -17.16 -27.20 -5.50
N GLY A 84 -16.94 -25.93 -5.21
CA GLY A 84 -17.85 -24.82 -5.49
C GLY A 84 -19.01 -24.63 -4.52
N PHE A 85 -19.75 -23.53 -4.71
CA PHE A 85 -20.80 -23.08 -3.79
C PHE A 85 -22.15 -22.95 -4.50
N THR A 86 -23.18 -23.56 -3.93
CA THR A 86 -24.56 -23.48 -4.42
C THR A 86 -25.35 -22.30 -3.84
N THR A 87 -24.89 -21.73 -2.72
CA THR A 87 -25.55 -20.61 -2.06
C THR A 87 -24.55 -19.56 -1.58
N LYS A 88 -24.99 -18.30 -1.52
CA LYS A 88 -24.21 -17.20 -0.92
C LYS A 88 -23.84 -17.49 0.54
N ARG A 89 -24.76 -18.10 1.29
CA ARG A 89 -24.54 -18.50 2.69
C ARG A 89 -23.35 -19.46 2.82
N ALA A 90 -23.29 -20.49 1.99
CA ALA A 90 -22.17 -21.45 2.01
C ALA A 90 -20.82 -20.77 1.69
N LEU A 91 -20.81 -19.79 0.78
CA LEU A 91 -19.62 -19.01 0.51
C LEU A 91 -19.23 -18.12 1.71
N PHE A 92 -20.20 -17.47 2.34
CA PHE A 92 -19.95 -16.61 3.50
C PHE A 92 -19.35 -17.41 4.67
N GLU A 93 -19.89 -18.60 4.93
CA GLU A 93 -19.37 -19.53 5.93
C GLU A 93 -17.95 -20.01 5.59
N TRP A 94 -17.65 -20.26 4.32
CA TRP A 94 -16.30 -20.61 3.89
C TRP A 94 -15.32 -19.44 4.09
N ILE A 95 -15.71 -18.21 3.75
CA ILE A 95 -14.89 -17.01 4.04
C ILE A 95 -14.67 -16.85 5.54
N ALA A 96 -15.70 -17.09 6.36
CA ALA A 96 -15.62 -16.93 7.81
C ALA A 96 -14.73 -17.97 8.50
N LYS A 97 -14.42 -19.09 7.85
CA LYS A 97 -13.40 -20.04 8.32
C LYS A 97 -11.97 -19.53 8.16
N SER A 98 -11.76 -18.47 7.39
CA SER A 98 -10.47 -17.80 7.33
C SER A 98 -10.03 -17.36 8.71
N ARG A 99 -8.74 -17.53 9.01
CA ARG A 99 -8.12 -17.00 10.23
C ARG A 99 -8.19 -15.46 10.33
N PHE A 100 -8.48 -14.78 9.21
CA PHE A 100 -8.63 -13.33 9.14
C PHE A 100 -10.04 -12.86 9.49
N PHE A 101 -11.03 -13.73 9.48
CA PHE A 101 -12.38 -13.35 9.83
C PHE A 101 -12.49 -13.02 11.33
N ALA A 102 -13.10 -11.87 11.62
CA ALA A 102 -13.38 -11.41 12.98
C ALA A 102 -14.66 -10.57 12.94
N PRO A 103 -15.81 -11.10 13.41
CA PRO A 103 -17.11 -10.42 13.37
C PRO A 103 -17.08 -9.00 13.94
N LYS A 104 -16.35 -8.80 15.06
CA LYS A 104 -16.20 -7.51 15.73
C LYS A 104 -15.59 -6.40 14.87
N MET A 105 -14.87 -6.77 13.80
CA MET A 105 -14.25 -5.80 12.90
C MET A 105 -15.24 -5.15 11.92
N PHE A 106 -16.42 -5.74 11.73
CA PHE A 106 -17.42 -5.26 10.78
C PHE A 106 -18.33 -4.18 11.40
N GLY A 107 -17.75 -3.07 11.88
CA GLY A 107 -18.47 -1.98 12.56
C GLY A 107 -19.32 -1.10 11.63
N ARG A 108 -20.10 -0.15 12.19
CA ARG A 108 -20.96 0.79 11.41
C ARG A 108 -20.19 1.64 10.39
N GLY A 109 -18.89 1.90 10.62
CA GLY A 109 -18.05 2.66 9.71
C GLY A 109 -17.88 2.07 8.31
N ASP A 110 -17.99 0.74 8.18
CA ASP A 110 -17.89 0.05 6.87
C ASP A 110 -19.08 0.34 5.95
N THR A 111 -20.19 0.83 6.51
CA THR A 111 -21.43 1.16 5.81
C THR A 111 -21.61 2.64 5.50
N GLU A 112 -21.00 3.54 6.27
CA GLU A 112 -21.33 4.98 6.24
C GLU A 112 -20.37 5.83 5.39
N GLY A 113 -19.23 5.28 4.93
CA GLY A 113 -18.23 6.03 4.15
C GLY A 113 -17.60 5.28 2.96
N GLY A 114 -18.13 4.12 2.58
CA GLY A 114 -17.50 3.23 1.60
C GLY A 114 -17.60 3.72 0.15
N LYS A 115 -16.47 3.74 -0.56
CA LYS A 115 -16.39 3.88 -2.04
C LYS A 115 -17.09 2.75 -2.82
N VAL A 116 -17.70 1.79 -2.13
CA VAL A 116 -18.37 0.63 -2.72
C VAL A 116 -19.77 1.04 -3.13
N LYS A 117 -20.10 0.89 -4.42
CA LYS A 117 -21.42 1.20 -4.96
C LYS A 117 -22.52 0.44 -4.20
N GLN A 118 -23.63 1.12 -3.90
CA GLN A 118 -24.81 0.52 -3.26
C GLN A 118 -25.37 -0.69 -4.04
N GLU A 119 -25.09 -0.77 -5.35
CA GLU A 119 -25.50 -1.86 -6.25
C GLU A 119 -24.86 -3.22 -5.92
N ARG A 120 -23.78 -3.27 -5.12
CA ARG A 120 -23.12 -4.52 -4.73
C ARG A 120 -23.85 -5.25 -3.61
N LYS A 121 -24.98 -5.84 -3.97
CA LYS A 121 -25.91 -6.51 -3.05
C LYS A 121 -25.23 -7.62 -2.23
N MET A 122 -24.40 -8.46 -2.86
CA MET A 122 -23.77 -9.60 -2.20
C MET A 122 -22.73 -9.18 -1.16
N TYR A 123 -21.93 -8.15 -1.46
CA TYR A 123 -21.02 -7.54 -0.49
C TYR A 123 -21.76 -7.08 0.77
N TRP A 124 -22.85 -6.32 0.62
CA TRP A 124 -23.60 -5.80 1.77
C TRP A 124 -24.30 -6.89 2.56
N GLU A 125 -24.81 -7.93 1.90
CA GLU A 125 -25.36 -9.11 2.57
C GLU A 125 -24.31 -9.86 3.40
N PHE A 126 -23.05 -9.93 2.93
CA PHE A 126 -21.97 -10.50 3.71
C PHE A 126 -21.68 -9.66 4.95
N VAL A 127 -21.55 -8.34 4.81
CA VAL A 127 -21.29 -7.43 5.95
C VAL A 127 -22.40 -7.54 7.00
N ALA A 128 -23.67 -7.55 6.57
CA ALA A 128 -24.80 -7.72 7.46
C ALA A 128 -24.79 -9.09 8.17
N TRP A 129 -24.47 -10.15 7.44
CA TRP A 129 -24.34 -11.49 8.02
C TRP A 129 -23.16 -11.63 8.99
N ALA A 130 -22.00 -11.04 8.65
CA ALA A 130 -20.81 -11.08 9.48
C ALA A 130 -21.06 -10.40 10.84
N ARG A 131 -21.79 -9.27 10.84
CA ARG A 131 -22.23 -8.56 12.06
C ARG A 131 -23.16 -9.38 12.94
N SER A 132 -23.93 -10.30 12.36
CA SER A 132 -24.84 -11.15 13.11
C SER A 132 -24.18 -12.42 13.65
N GLN A 133 -22.90 -12.67 13.32
CA GLN A 133 -22.19 -13.84 13.82
C GLN A 133 -21.75 -13.61 15.28
N PRO A 134 -21.79 -14.66 16.12
CA PRO A 134 -21.22 -14.57 17.46
C PRO A 134 -19.73 -14.29 17.35
N ASP A 135 -19.22 -13.43 18.23
CA ASP A 135 -17.78 -13.27 18.36
C ASP A 135 -17.22 -14.55 18.99
N SER A 136 -16.60 -15.38 18.15
CA SER A 136 -16.03 -16.66 18.55
C SER A 136 -14.66 -16.51 19.23
N GLY A 137 -14.11 -15.29 19.25
CA GLY A 137 -12.84 -14.97 19.88
C GLY A 137 -13.02 -14.34 21.27
N SER A 138 -12.82 -15.13 22.33
CA SER A 138 -12.63 -14.66 23.70
C SER A 138 -11.34 -13.85 23.92
N SER A 139 -10.64 -13.47 22.85
CA SER A 139 -9.41 -12.69 22.98
C SER A 139 -9.76 -11.24 23.30
N GLU A 140 -9.36 -10.78 24.48
CA GLU A 140 -9.29 -9.36 24.86
C GLU A 140 -8.32 -8.55 23.97
N GLU A 141 -7.69 -9.20 22.99
CA GLU A 141 -6.82 -8.57 22.00
C GLU A 141 -7.51 -7.43 21.26
N SER A 142 -6.87 -6.27 21.29
CA SER A 142 -7.32 -5.08 20.57
C SER A 142 -7.24 -5.30 19.06
N PRO A 143 -8.05 -4.58 18.25
CA PRO A 143 -7.93 -4.62 16.80
C PRO A 143 -6.53 -4.32 16.28
N ALA A 144 -5.82 -3.38 16.92
CA ALA A 144 -4.47 -2.99 16.52
C ALA A 144 -3.45 -4.10 16.78
N ASP A 145 -3.52 -4.76 17.94
CA ASP A 145 -2.62 -5.86 18.28
C ASP A 145 -2.82 -7.06 17.35
N ARG A 146 -4.08 -7.38 17.04
CA ARG A 146 -4.43 -8.42 16.08
C ARG A 146 -3.84 -8.14 14.70
N GLN A 147 -3.99 -6.90 14.21
CA GLN A 147 -3.43 -6.49 12.92
C GLN A 147 -1.91 -6.58 12.91
N ASN A 148 -1.26 -6.14 13.99
CA ASN A 148 0.20 -6.22 14.13
C ASN A 148 0.67 -7.67 14.12
N ARG A 149 0.04 -8.57 14.90
CA ARG A 149 0.37 -10.00 14.90
C ARG A 149 0.26 -10.60 13.50
N ILE A 150 -0.86 -10.37 12.80
CA ILE A 150 -1.08 -10.92 11.45
C ILE A 150 -0.07 -10.38 10.45
N ARG A 151 0.28 -9.09 10.54
CA ARG A 151 1.32 -8.47 9.72
C ARG A 151 2.69 -9.10 9.95
N GLU A 152 3.07 -9.31 11.20
CA GLU A 152 4.33 -9.96 11.57
C GLU A 152 4.38 -11.42 11.11
N ASP A 153 3.27 -12.15 11.25
CA ASP A 153 3.14 -13.51 10.71
C ASP A 153 3.25 -13.52 9.17
N ALA A 154 2.73 -12.50 8.48
CA ALA A 154 2.84 -12.38 7.03
C ALA A 154 4.28 -12.15 6.57
N LEU A 155 4.99 -11.23 7.24
CA LEU A 155 6.40 -10.96 6.93
C LEU A 155 7.27 -12.19 7.13
N ARG A 156 6.95 -13.02 8.13
CA ARG A 156 7.65 -14.28 8.40
C ARG A 156 7.30 -15.36 7.38
N HIS A 157 6.01 -15.56 7.10
CA HIS A 157 5.54 -16.62 6.20
C HIS A 157 6.01 -16.41 4.76
N PHE A 158 6.03 -15.16 4.26
CA PHE A 158 6.46 -14.83 2.90
C PHE A 158 7.92 -14.39 2.79
N ASP A 159 8.69 -14.48 3.89
CA ASP A 159 10.10 -14.07 3.99
C ASP A 159 10.36 -12.65 3.45
N LYS A 160 9.61 -11.67 3.96
CA LYS A 160 9.64 -10.28 3.50
C LYS A 160 10.21 -9.29 4.51
N ARG A 161 10.70 -9.75 5.65
CA ARG A 161 11.17 -8.84 6.72
C ARG A 161 12.38 -8.01 6.30
N VAL A 162 13.38 -8.63 5.67
CA VAL A 162 14.57 -7.91 5.19
C VAL A 162 14.18 -6.89 4.12
N VAL A 163 13.33 -7.29 3.17
CA VAL A 163 12.85 -6.40 2.10
C VAL A 163 12.09 -5.20 2.67
N LEU A 164 11.24 -5.43 3.68
CA LEU A 164 10.52 -4.35 4.36
C LEU A 164 11.49 -3.38 5.03
N ASN A 165 12.49 -3.88 5.76
CA ASN A 165 13.46 -3.04 6.46
C ASN A 165 14.23 -2.14 5.49
N VAL A 166 14.74 -2.70 4.39
CA VAL A 166 15.42 -1.93 3.34
C VAL A 166 14.50 -0.84 2.77
N GLN A 167 13.25 -1.19 2.46
CA GLN A 167 12.27 -0.21 1.96
C GLN A 167 11.99 0.91 2.97
N MET A 168 11.91 0.59 4.27
CA MET A 168 11.70 1.58 5.35
C MET A 168 12.89 2.50 5.54
N GLU A 169 14.10 1.99 5.41
CA GLU A 169 15.34 2.78 5.43
C GLU A 169 15.36 3.77 4.26
N GLU A 170 15.06 3.31 3.04
CA GLU A 170 14.96 4.19 1.86
C GLU A 170 13.90 5.28 2.01
N ILE A 171 12.72 4.93 2.53
CA ILE A 171 11.63 5.89 2.77
C ILE A 171 12.05 6.94 3.80
N THR A 172 12.69 6.50 4.88
CA THR A 172 13.17 7.39 5.94
C THR A 172 14.26 8.32 5.42
N ALA A 173 15.23 7.77 4.67
CA ALA A 173 16.28 8.52 4.00
C ALA A 173 15.72 9.58 3.05
N ARG A 174 14.76 9.22 2.19
CA ARG A 174 14.08 10.16 1.28
C ARG A 174 13.30 11.23 2.02
N SER A 175 12.63 10.86 3.12
CA SER A 175 11.85 11.81 3.92
C SER A 175 12.75 12.85 4.59
N ARG A 176 13.89 12.42 5.14
CA ARG A 176 14.91 13.31 5.71
C ARG A 176 15.51 14.23 4.65
N LEU A 177 15.91 13.66 3.51
CA LEU A 177 16.44 14.46 2.41
C LEU A 177 15.42 15.51 1.96
N LYS A 178 14.15 15.14 1.79
CA LYS A 178 13.11 16.09 1.40
C LYS A 178 12.87 17.16 2.46
N ALA A 179 13.03 16.84 3.75
CA ALA A 179 12.89 17.79 4.84
C ALA A 179 14.05 18.81 4.89
N ALA A 180 15.27 18.40 4.55
CA ALA A 180 16.47 19.25 4.60
C ALA A 180 16.81 19.90 3.26
N PHE A 181 16.50 19.24 2.14
CA PHE A 181 16.93 19.62 0.80
C PHE A 181 15.79 19.45 -0.21
N ASN A 182 15.03 20.52 -0.41
CA ASN A 182 13.98 20.59 -1.43
C ASN A 182 13.94 21.99 -2.07
N GLY A 183 13.22 22.13 -3.17
CA GLY A 183 13.19 23.37 -3.94
C GLY A 183 12.73 24.61 -3.15
N LYS A 184 11.83 24.47 -2.15
CA LYS A 184 11.42 25.62 -1.33
C LYS A 184 12.56 26.08 -0.41
N ILE A 185 13.24 25.13 0.23
CA ILE A 185 14.37 25.40 1.11
C ILE A 185 15.53 26.00 0.32
N VAL A 186 15.87 25.40 -0.83
CA VAL A 186 16.94 25.90 -1.71
C VAL A 186 16.60 27.28 -2.26
N ALA A 187 15.35 27.53 -2.64
CA ALA A 187 14.92 28.86 -3.07
C ALA A 187 15.09 29.91 -1.97
N GLN A 188 14.82 29.55 -0.71
CA GLN A 188 15.01 30.43 0.43
C GLN A 188 16.49 30.71 0.68
N TRP A 189 17.32 29.67 0.77
CA TRP A 189 18.75 29.82 1.03
C TRP A 189 19.49 30.57 -0.07
N ALA A 190 19.11 30.34 -1.33
CA ALA A 190 19.69 31.02 -2.47
C ALA A 190 19.05 32.39 -2.77
N GLU A 191 17.99 32.78 -2.04
CA GLU A 191 17.24 34.02 -2.25
C GLU A 191 16.68 34.15 -3.68
N MET A 192 16.10 33.06 -4.21
CA MET A 192 15.67 32.95 -5.61
C MET A 192 14.19 33.26 -5.86
N GLY A 193 13.41 33.55 -4.80
CA GLY A 193 11.97 33.82 -4.91
C GLY A 193 11.21 32.73 -5.66
N THR A 194 10.50 33.09 -6.73
CA THR A 194 9.71 32.17 -7.57
C THR A 194 10.47 31.61 -8.78
N HIS A 195 11.77 31.87 -8.90
CA HIS A 195 12.59 31.44 -10.03
C HIS A 195 12.94 29.93 -9.97
N TRP A 196 11.95 29.09 -10.26
CA TRP A 196 12.07 27.63 -10.13
C TRP A 196 13.14 26.99 -11.03
N ARG A 197 13.44 27.58 -12.20
CA ARG A 197 14.50 27.07 -13.10
C ARG A 197 15.88 27.25 -12.49
N GLY A 198 16.17 28.43 -11.96
CA GLY A 198 17.43 28.69 -11.24
C GLY A 198 17.58 27.80 -10.01
N VAL A 199 16.51 27.61 -9.23
CA VAL A 199 16.49 26.67 -8.09
C VAL A 199 16.84 25.25 -8.53
N LYS A 200 16.27 24.78 -9.65
CA LYS A 200 16.61 23.45 -10.19
C LYS A 200 18.08 23.36 -10.57
N MET A 201 18.63 24.35 -11.26
CA MET A 201 20.05 24.37 -11.66
C MET A 201 20.97 24.32 -10.43
N ILE A 202 20.65 25.08 -9.38
CA ILE A 202 21.38 25.06 -8.10
C ILE A 202 21.31 23.67 -7.47
N MET A 203 20.13 23.06 -7.38
CA MET A 203 19.98 21.72 -6.82
C MET A 203 20.78 20.67 -7.59
N ASP A 204 20.76 20.72 -8.92
CA ASP A 204 21.52 19.81 -9.78
C ASP A 204 23.03 20.01 -9.60
N ARG A 205 23.49 21.27 -9.50
CA ARG A 205 24.88 21.61 -9.24
C ARG A 205 25.37 21.12 -7.88
N VAL A 206 24.57 21.28 -6.83
CA VAL A 206 24.89 20.78 -5.48
C VAL A 206 25.00 19.26 -5.49
N ARG A 207 24.09 18.55 -6.17
CA ARG A 207 24.18 17.09 -6.32
C ARG A 207 25.47 16.65 -7.01
N GLU A 208 25.90 17.36 -8.05
CA GLU A 208 27.17 17.09 -8.72
C GLU A 208 28.36 17.29 -7.76
N GLN A 209 28.38 18.39 -7.02
CA GLN A 209 29.44 18.70 -6.06
C GLN A 209 29.53 17.67 -4.92
N CYS A 210 28.40 17.10 -4.50
CA CYS A 210 28.38 16.05 -3.47
C CYS A 210 28.85 14.66 -3.98
N GLY A 211 29.07 14.47 -5.28
CA GLY A 211 29.47 13.17 -5.85
C GLY A 211 28.38 12.46 -6.65
N GLY A 212 27.31 13.16 -7.01
CA GLY A 212 26.27 12.68 -7.92
C GLY A 212 25.10 12.03 -7.18
N GLY A 213 23.99 12.77 -7.10
CA GLY A 213 22.70 12.25 -6.65
C GLY A 213 22.38 12.46 -5.16
N ASP A 214 21.15 12.12 -4.83
CA ASP A 214 20.50 12.39 -3.55
C ASP A 214 21.13 11.65 -2.35
N GLU A 215 21.69 10.45 -2.58
CA GLU A 215 22.35 9.66 -1.53
C GLU A 215 23.59 10.36 -0.95
N HIS A 216 24.36 11.04 -1.80
CA HIS A 216 25.56 11.74 -1.38
C HIS A 216 25.24 13.03 -0.60
N VAL A 217 24.20 13.75 -1.03
CA VAL A 217 23.69 14.90 -0.28
C VAL A 217 23.23 14.46 1.11
N LEU A 218 22.52 13.33 1.21
CA LEU A 218 22.09 12.81 2.51
C LEU A 218 23.27 12.37 3.38
N LYS A 219 24.29 11.70 2.80
CA LYS A 219 25.52 11.33 3.53
C LYS A 219 26.22 12.54 4.12
N MET A 220 26.28 13.66 3.41
CA MET A 220 26.86 14.91 3.90
C MET A 220 26.08 15.45 5.11
N ILE A 221 24.74 15.48 5.02
CA ILE A 221 23.89 15.95 6.12
C ILE A 221 24.07 15.07 7.37
N ASP A 222 24.11 13.75 7.19
CA ASP A 222 24.09 12.80 8.31
C ASP A 222 25.48 12.53 8.92
N LYS A 223 26.57 12.60 8.13
CA LYS A 223 27.90 12.14 8.56
C LYS A 223 28.91 13.25 8.79
N GLU A 224 28.66 14.47 8.31
CA GLU A 224 29.59 15.57 8.49
C GLU A 224 29.19 16.47 9.66
N GLU A 225 30.18 16.88 10.45
CA GLU A 225 30.00 17.95 11.43
C GLU A 225 29.56 19.24 10.72
N ASN A 226 28.46 19.83 11.18
CA ASN A 226 27.79 20.98 10.57
C ASN A 226 27.36 20.76 9.10
N GLY A 227 26.95 19.53 8.76
CA GLY A 227 26.54 19.15 7.41
C GLY A 227 25.45 20.04 6.80
N GLU A 228 24.49 20.51 7.59
CA GLU A 228 23.45 21.44 7.12
C GLU A 228 24.04 22.82 6.74
N GLN A 229 24.92 23.39 7.57
CA GLN A 229 25.56 24.67 7.28
C GLN A 229 26.46 24.58 6.03
N LYS A 230 27.16 23.45 5.85
CA LYS A 230 27.92 23.18 4.62
C LYS A 230 27.02 23.11 3.40
N LEU A 231 25.89 22.42 3.51
CA LEU A 231 24.91 22.34 2.42
C LEU A 231 24.35 23.71 2.04
N ILE A 232 24.07 24.58 3.02
CA ILE A 232 23.66 25.98 2.79
C ILE A 232 24.76 26.73 2.02
N GLN A 233 26.02 26.62 2.46
CA GLN A 233 27.15 27.26 1.78
C GLN A 233 27.30 26.77 0.35
N MET A 234 27.13 25.46 0.09
CA MET A 234 27.17 24.90 -1.26
C MET A 234 26.03 25.41 -2.14
N VAL A 235 24.83 25.58 -1.58
CA VAL A 235 23.69 26.16 -2.31
C VAL A 235 23.98 27.61 -2.72
N ILE A 236 24.56 28.42 -1.82
CA ILE A 236 24.96 29.80 -2.11
C ILE A 236 26.08 29.82 -3.17
N GLN A 237 27.11 29.01 -2.99
CA GLN A 237 28.21 28.91 -3.94
C GLN A 237 27.74 28.45 -5.33
N ALA A 238 26.86 27.45 -5.39
CA ALA A 238 26.31 26.96 -6.65
C ALA A 238 25.48 28.03 -7.38
N ARG A 239 24.74 28.90 -6.65
CA ARG A 239 24.07 30.05 -7.26
C ARG A 239 25.07 31.01 -7.91
N ASP A 240 26.12 31.35 -7.16
CA ASP A 240 27.12 32.33 -7.58
C ASP A 240 27.95 31.82 -8.77
N ASP A 241 28.35 30.54 -8.75
CA ASP A 241 29.02 29.84 -9.86
C ASP A 241 28.18 29.84 -11.15
N LEU A 242 26.86 29.75 -11.02
CA LEU A 242 25.92 29.77 -12.15
C LEU A 242 25.59 31.19 -12.62
N GLY A 243 26.10 32.24 -11.96
CA GLY A 243 25.82 33.64 -12.28
C GLY A 243 24.35 34.03 -12.08
N LEU A 244 23.63 33.34 -11.19
CA LEU A 244 22.21 33.59 -10.94
C LEU A 244 22.03 34.75 -9.97
N SER A 245 21.27 35.77 -10.39
CA SER A 245 20.93 36.89 -9.51
C SER A 245 19.88 36.51 -8.47
N LYS A 246 20.00 37.09 -7.27
CA LYS A 246 18.95 37.06 -6.25
C LYS A 246 17.66 37.68 -6.79
N ALA A 247 16.51 37.23 -6.28
CA ALA A 247 15.24 37.89 -6.58
C ALA A 247 15.31 39.36 -6.14
N SER A 248 14.84 40.27 -6.99
CA SER A 248 14.64 41.66 -6.61
C SER A 248 13.42 41.72 -5.68
N ASP A 249 13.55 42.40 -4.54
CA ASP A 249 12.46 42.69 -3.61
C ASP A 249 11.31 43.47 -4.29
#